data_AF-G4TM06-F1
#
_entry.id   AF-G4TM06-F1
#
_cell.length_a   1.000
_cell.length_b   1.000
_cell.length_c   1.000
_cell.angle_alpha   90.00
_cell.angle_beta   90.00
_cell.angle_gamma   90.00
#
_symmetry.space_group_name_H-M   'P 1'
#
loop_
_entity.id
_entity.type
_entity.pdbx_description
1 polymer ?
#
loop_
_entity_poly.entity_id
_entity_poly.type
_entity_poly.pdbx_seq_one_letter_code
_entity_poly.pdbx_strand_id
1 'polypeptide(L)'
;MSKQIHLDNKRSPVVDEYHFSRLNDALEPYARAVQSCWSSCRCVRLYCTVPTCPSSNADLHDLKDLQSRCFGFIHALVKLLRTSGVYASYHLTFAPTSQVVVRALDAQHTCGQDHHCEDEKVALERASACDPHTATVLVLHDTPVLVAS
;
A
#
# COMPACT_ATOMS: atom_id res chain seq x y z
N MET A 1 -7.32 33.42 36.70
CA MET A 1 -7.65 32.01 36.42
C MET A 1 -7.21 31.70 34.99
N SER A 2 -5.96 31.25 34.81
CA SER A 2 -5.39 30.98 33.48
C SER A 2 -5.39 29.47 33.24
N LYS A 3 -6.11 29.01 32.21
CA LYS A 3 -6.14 27.60 31.81
C LYS A 3 -4.95 27.31 30.91
N GLN A 4 -4.07 26.42 31.36
CA GLN A 4 -3.00 25.83 30.56
C GLN A 4 -3.63 24.81 29.61
N ILE A 5 -3.60 25.07 28.31
CA ILE A 5 -3.89 24.07 27.28
C ILE A 5 -2.63 23.22 27.11
N HIS A 6 -2.71 21.98 27.59
CA HIS A 6 -1.75 20.92 27.30
C HIS A 6 -1.93 20.53 25.84
N LEU A 7 -1.07 21.05 24.96
CA LEU A 7 -0.96 20.57 23.59
C LEU A 7 -0.35 19.17 23.66
N ASP A 8 -1.24 18.18 23.55
CA ASP A 8 -0.94 16.78 23.32
C ASP A 8 0.07 16.67 22.16
N ASN A 9 1.30 16.29 22.52
CA ASN A 9 2.38 16.03 21.58
C ASN A 9 2.04 14.72 20.86
N LYS A 10 1.20 14.79 19.83
CA LYS A 10 1.05 13.72 18.84
C LYS A 10 2.40 13.53 18.16
N ARG A 11 3.22 12.60 18.66
CA ARG A 11 4.32 12.01 17.92
C ARG A 11 3.75 11.52 16.59
N SER A 12 4.11 12.17 15.50
CA SER A 12 3.91 11.60 14.17
C SER A 12 4.50 10.19 14.18
N PRO A 13 3.81 9.18 13.61
CA PRO A 13 4.43 7.90 13.37
C PRO A 13 5.71 8.15 12.55
N VAL A 14 6.81 7.51 12.93
CA VAL A 14 8.06 7.58 12.16
C VAL A 14 7.78 6.79 10.89
N VAL A 15 7.43 7.49 9.83
CA VAL A 15 7.17 6.89 8.52
C VAL A 15 8.48 6.86 7.76
N ASP A 16 8.99 5.67 7.47
CA ASP A 16 10.18 5.52 6.63
C ASP A 16 9.75 5.58 5.16
N GLU A 17 10.28 6.57 4.42
CA GLU A 17 10.03 6.80 3.00
C GLU A 17 11.25 6.41 2.17
N TYR A 18 11.09 5.50 1.21
CA TYR A 18 12.15 5.05 0.30
C TYR A 18 11.72 5.26 -1.15
N HIS A 19 12.53 5.98 -1.93
CA HIS A 19 12.32 6.15 -3.36
C HIS A 19 13.17 5.16 -4.16
N PHE A 20 12.58 4.55 -5.19
CA PHE A 20 13.33 3.68 -6.11
C PHE A 20 13.27 4.20 -7.54
N SER A 21 14.30 3.88 -8.31
CA SER A 21 14.35 4.22 -9.74
C SER A 21 13.47 3.31 -10.59
N ARG A 22 13.21 2.08 -10.14
CA ARG A 22 12.35 1.10 -10.83
C ARG A 22 11.43 0.41 -9.85
N LEU A 23 10.22 0.08 -10.30
CA LEU A 23 9.21 -0.60 -9.49
C LEU A 23 9.71 -1.95 -8.92
N ASN A 24 10.49 -2.70 -9.69
CA ASN A 24 11.04 -3.97 -9.24
C ASN A 24 12.07 -3.83 -8.11
N ASP A 25 12.76 -2.69 -8.01
CA ASP A 25 13.75 -2.46 -6.95
C ASP A 25 13.06 -2.33 -5.57
N ALA A 26 11.77 -1.96 -5.56
CA ALA A 26 10.94 -1.89 -4.36
C ALA A 26 10.45 -3.27 -3.86
N LEU A 27 10.60 -4.35 -4.64
CA LEU A 27 10.04 -5.68 -4.30
C LEU A 27 10.63 -6.24 -3.00
N GLU A 28 11.95 -6.33 -2.93
CA GLU A 28 12.67 -6.89 -1.77
C GLU A 28 12.48 -6.02 -0.51
N PRO A 29 12.67 -4.69 -0.57
CA PRO A 29 12.40 -3.80 0.55
C PRO A 29 10.95 -3.88 1.05
N TYR A 30 9.98 -3.91 0.14
CA TYR A 30 8.57 -4.03 0.51
C TYR A 30 8.28 -5.39 1.15
N ALA A 31 8.76 -6.50 0.57
CA ALA A 31 8.56 -7.83 1.14
C ALA A 31 9.17 -7.95 2.55
N ARG A 32 10.34 -7.34 2.77
CA ARG A 32 10.96 -7.27 4.10
C ARG A 32 10.16 -6.42 5.07
N ALA A 33 9.66 -5.26 4.63
CA ALA A 33 8.79 -4.40 5.44
C ALA A 33 7.53 -5.17 5.87
N VAL A 34 6.91 -5.91 4.95
CA VAL A 34 5.77 -6.80 5.25
C VAL A 34 6.17 -7.88 6.26
N GLN A 35 7.27 -8.59 6.06
CA GLN A 35 7.69 -9.62 7.02
C GLN A 35 7.99 -9.06 8.42
N SER A 36 8.53 -7.84 8.50
CA SER A 36 8.81 -7.16 9.76
C SER A 36 7.54 -6.70 10.47
N CYS A 37 6.60 -6.11 9.72
CA CYS A 37 5.31 -5.63 10.24
C CYS A 37 4.43 -6.77 10.75
N TRP A 38 4.47 -7.93 10.09
CA TRP A 38 3.62 -9.07 10.39
C TRP A 38 4.42 -10.30 10.86
N SER A 39 5.44 -10.10 11.72
CA SER A 39 6.27 -11.20 12.22
C SER A 39 5.49 -12.28 12.99
N SER A 40 4.36 -11.90 13.61
CA SER A 40 3.44 -12.79 14.32
C SER A 40 2.38 -13.44 13.40
N CYS A 41 1.96 -12.75 12.34
CA CYS A 41 0.91 -13.17 11.42
C CYS A 41 1.49 -13.56 10.06
N ARG A 42 1.54 -14.87 9.75
CA ARG A 42 2.04 -15.37 8.47
C ARG A 42 1.03 -15.26 7.32
N CYS A 43 0.01 -14.42 7.43
CA CYS A 43 -1.04 -14.24 6.43
C CYS A 43 -1.27 -12.75 6.14
N VAL A 44 -1.16 -12.35 4.88
CA VAL A 44 -1.37 -10.96 4.45
C VAL A 44 -2.31 -10.86 3.25
N ARG A 45 -3.09 -9.79 3.21
CA ARG A 45 -3.92 -9.42 2.05
C ARG A 45 -3.40 -8.11 1.45
N LEU A 46 -3.01 -8.16 0.19
CA LEU A 46 -2.57 -7.00 -0.56
C LEU A 46 -3.76 -6.31 -1.22
N TYR A 47 -4.00 -5.06 -0.87
CA TYR A 47 -4.96 -4.20 -1.55
C TYR A 47 -4.22 -3.41 -2.62
N CYS A 48 -4.58 -3.64 -3.87
CA CYS A 48 -3.86 -3.11 -5.02
C CYS A 48 -4.82 -2.26 -5.85
N THR A 49 -4.49 -0.98 -6.07
CA THR A 49 -5.21 -0.13 -7.01
C THR A 49 -4.54 -0.16 -8.38
N VAL A 50 -5.35 -0.29 -9.42
CA VAL A 50 -4.92 -0.26 -10.81
C VAL A 50 -5.45 1.03 -11.44
N PRO A 51 -4.59 1.90 -11.97
CA PRO A 51 -5.01 3.18 -12.54
C PRO A 51 -5.85 2.94 -13.79
N THR A 52 -6.96 3.67 -13.94
CA THR A 52 -7.78 3.69 -15.17
C THR A 52 -7.71 5.01 -15.92
N CYS A 53 -7.09 6.04 -15.34
CA CYS A 53 -6.90 7.34 -15.96
C CYS A 53 -5.40 7.63 -16.18
N PRO A 54 -5.00 8.13 -17.35
CA PRO A 54 -3.64 8.57 -17.56
C PRO A 54 -3.33 9.80 -16.71
N SER A 55 -2.05 10.01 -16.40
CA SER A 55 -1.60 11.28 -15.80
C SER A 55 -1.70 12.41 -16.81
N SER A 56 -1.71 13.68 -16.36
CA SER A 56 -1.84 14.85 -17.25
C SER A 56 -0.80 14.92 -18.37
N ASN A 57 0.33 14.24 -18.24
CA ASN A 57 1.44 14.22 -19.21
C ASN A 57 1.68 12.83 -19.81
N ALA A 58 0.81 11.85 -19.53
CA ALA A 58 0.96 10.47 -20.00
C ALA A 58 -0.13 10.16 -21.03
N ASP A 59 0.20 9.33 -22.01
CA ASP A 59 -0.77 8.86 -22.98
C ASP A 59 -1.42 7.52 -22.56
N LEU A 60 -2.27 6.98 -23.43
CA LEU A 60 -2.91 5.68 -23.18
C LEU A 60 -1.93 4.51 -23.24
N HIS A 61 -0.82 4.62 -23.98
CA HIS A 61 0.22 3.60 -24.01
C HIS A 61 0.97 3.55 -22.69
N ASP A 62 1.33 4.70 -22.13
CA ASP A 62 1.96 4.83 -20.82
C ASP A 62 1.08 4.22 -19.72
N LEU A 63 -0.24 4.49 -19.77
CA LEU A 63 -1.19 3.88 -18.83
C LEU A 63 -1.20 2.35 -18.95
N LYS A 64 -1.18 1.81 -20.18
CA LYS A 64 -1.16 0.36 -20.41
C LYS A 64 0.14 -0.28 -19.95
N ASP A 65 1.26 0.39 -20.17
CA ASP A 65 2.57 -0.04 -19.69
C ASP A 65 2.62 -0.03 -18.16
N LEU A 66 2.13 1.03 -17.52
CA LEU A 66 2.01 1.14 -16.07
C LEU A 66 1.12 0.03 -15.48
N GLN A 67 -0.03 -0.24 -16.10
CA GLN A 67 -0.91 -1.37 -15.73
C GLN A 67 -0.15 -2.70 -15.81
N SER A 68 0.57 -2.94 -16.91
CA SER A 68 1.34 -4.18 -17.11
C SER A 68 2.43 -4.35 -16.06
N ARG A 69 3.21 -3.30 -15.80
CA ARG A 69 4.25 -3.29 -14.76
C ARG A 69 3.67 -3.47 -13.35
N CYS A 70 2.51 -2.85 -13.07
CA CYS A 70 1.78 -3.03 -11.82
C CYS A 70 1.41 -4.50 -11.59
N PHE A 71 0.78 -5.16 -12.58
CA PHE A 71 0.44 -6.58 -12.46
C PHE A 71 1.69 -7.45 -12.29
N GLY A 72 2.75 -7.17 -13.04
CA GLY A 72 4.04 -7.86 -12.91
C GLY A 72 4.62 -7.75 -11.49
N PHE A 73 4.59 -6.54 -10.92
CA PHE A 73 5.03 -6.28 -9.56
C PHE A 73 4.18 -7.03 -8.52
N ILE A 74 2.86 -6.96 -8.61
CA ILE A 74 1.94 -7.65 -7.68
C ILE A 74 2.19 -9.17 -7.73
N HIS A 75 2.32 -9.74 -8.92
CA HIS A 75 2.60 -11.17 -9.07
C HIS A 75 3.96 -11.55 -8.49
N ALA A 76 5.01 -10.78 -8.77
CA ALA A 76 6.34 -11.02 -8.23
C ALA A 76 6.35 -10.92 -6.71
N LEU A 77 5.67 -9.91 -6.15
CA LEU A 77 5.57 -9.69 -4.72
C LEU A 77 4.82 -10.82 -4.00
N VAL A 78 3.65 -11.23 -4.51
CA VAL A 78 2.89 -12.36 -3.95
C VAL A 78 3.71 -13.64 -4.00
N LYS A 79 4.43 -13.88 -5.11
CA LYS A 79 5.33 -15.03 -5.24
C LYS A 79 6.44 -14.97 -4.19
N LEU A 80 7.11 -13.84 -4.06
CA LEU A 80 8.20 -13.61 -3.10
C LEU A 80 7.74 -13.85 -1.65
N LEU A 81 6.59 -13.28 -1.28
CA LEU A 81 5.98 -13.48 0.04
C LEU A 81 5.66 -14.96 0.29
N ARG A 82 5.04 -15.65 -0.67
CA ARG A 82 4.73 -17.09 -0.54
C ARG A 82 5.97 -17.95 -0.43
N THR A 83 7.02 -17.67 -1.20
CA THR A 83 8.30 -18.40 -1.08
C THR A 83 9.00 -18.14 0.25
N SER A 84 8.72 -17.02 0.91
CA SER A 84 9.21 -16.70 2.26
C SER A 84 8.35 -17.28 3.40
N GLY A 85 7.35 -18.12 3.07
CA GLY A 85 6.46 -18.75 4.04
C GLY A 85 5.34 -17.83 4.54
N VAL A 86 5.04 -16.74 3.84
CA VAL A 86 3.90 -15.85 4.11
C VAL A 86 2.76 -16.19 3.16
N TYR A 87 1.61 -16.57 3.68
CA TYR A 87 0.39 -16.72 2.89
C TYR A 87 -0.08 -15.35 2.41
N ALA A 88 0.15 -15.05 1.13
CA ALA A 88 -0.26 -13.81 0.51
C ALA A 88 -1.46 -14.00 -0.42
N SER A 89 -2.47 -13.15 -0.25
CA SER A 89 -3.60 -12.95 -1.17
C SER A 89 -3.62 -11.51 -1.68
N TYR A 90 -4.31 -11.21 -2.77
CA TYR A 90 -4.42 -9.85 -3.27
C TYR A 90 -5.85 -9.55 -3.77
N HIS A 91 -6.24 -8.28 -3.67
CA HIS A 91 -7.47 -7.72 -4.22
C HIS A 91 -7.11 -6.59 -5.18
N LEU A 92 -7.74 -6.58 -6.35
CA LEU A 92 -7.54 -5.56 -7.37
C LEU A 92 -8.75 -4.64 -7.41
N THR A 93 -8.51 -3.34 -7.31
CA THR A 93 -9.54 -2.31 -7.50
C THR A 93 -9.09 -1.38 -8.62
N PHE A 94 -9.98 -1.14 -9.58
CA PHE A 94 -9.73 -0.17 -10.65
C PHE A 94 -10.13 1.22 -10.16
N ALA A 95 -9.20 2.16 -10.15
CA ALA A 95 -9.42 3.50 -9.61
C ALA A 95 -9.21 4.56 -10.71
N PRO A 96 -10.06 5.61 -10.78
CA PRO A 96 -9.93 6.73 -11.73
C PRO A 96 -8.79 7.67 -11.34
N THR A 97 -7.60 7.10 -11.16
CA THR A 97 -6.38 7.79 -10.76
C THR A 97 -5.26 7.37 -11.70
N SER A 98 -4.19 8.15 -11.71
CA SER A 98 -2.95 7.84 -12.41
C SER A 98 -1.91 7.14 -11.52
N GLN A 99 -2.31 6.72 -10.32
CA GLN A 99 -1.41 6.19 -9.30
C GLN A 99 -1.69 4.70 -9.07
N VAL A 100 -0.62 3.94 -8.85
CA VAL A 100 -0.70 2.56 -8.36
C VAL A 100 -0.43 2.59 -6.86
N VAL A 101 -1.33 2.02 -6.07
CA VAL A 101 -1.15 1.83 -4.63
C VAL A 101 -1.18 0.34 -4.35
N VAL A 102 -0.14 -0.19 -3.71
CA VAL A 102 -0.12 -1.56 -3.19
C VAL A 102 0.07 -1.47 -1.69
N ARG A 103 -0.94 -1.91 -0.93
CA ARG A 103 -0.93 -1.89 0.54
C ARG A 103 -1.07 -3.29 1.09
N ALA A 104 -0.22 -3.67 2.03
CA ALA A 104 -0.38 -4.91 2.78
C ALA A 104 -1.25 -4.64 4.02
N LEU A 105 -2.23 -5.51 4.25
CA LEU A 105 -3.06 -5.54 5.46
C LEU A 105 -3.01 -6.93 6.09
N ASP A 106 -3.23 -7.00 7.39
CA ASP A 106 -3.37 -8.28 8.09
C ASP A 106 -4.62 -9.03 7.60
N ALA A 107 -4.47 -10.33 7.31
CA ALA A 107 -5.60 -11.18 6.96
C ALA A 107 -6.58 -11.42 8.13
N GLN A 108 -6.13 -11.29 9.39
CA GLN A 108 -6.94 -11.53 10.59
C GLN A 108 -8.00 -10.45 10.85
N HIS A 109 -7.86 -9.25 10.28
CA HIS A 109 -8.88 -8.19 10.36
C HIS A 109 -10.10 -8.44 9.46
N THR A 110 -10.14 -9.56 8.73
CA THR A 110 -11.27 -9.92 7.86
C THR A 110 -12.08 -11.13 8.33
N CYS A 111 -11.75 -11.71 9.50
CA CYS A 111 -12.57 -12.75 10.11
C CYS A 111 -13.65 -12.13 11.01
N GLY A 112 -14.69 -11.58 10.37
CA GLY A 112 -15.96 -11.26 11.01
C GLY A 112 -16.24 -9.78 11.18
N GLN A 113 -16.64 -9.11 10.09
CA GLN A 113 -17.63 -8.03 10.15
C GLN A 113 -18.14 -7.69 8.75
N ASP A 114 -19.36 -8.13 8.45
CA ASP A 114 -20.21 -7.63 7.37
C ASP A 114 -20.43 -6.12 7.56
N HIS A 115 -19.68 -5.25 6.88
CA HIS A 115 -20.05 -3.83 6.77
C HIS A 115 -19.77 -3.29 5.37
N HIS A 116 -20.89 -3.09 4.65
CA HIS A 116 -21.26 -1.95 3.83
C HIS A 116 -20.15 -1.19 3.05
N CYS A 117 -20.35 -1.09 1.74
CA CYS A 117 -19.54 -0.32 0.79
C CYS A 117 -19.48 1.16 1.20
N GLU A 118 -18.38 1.59 1.81
CA GLU A 118 -18.12 3.01 2.06
C GLU A 118 -17.04 3.56 1.11
N ASP A 119 -17.29 4.80 0.71
CA ASP A 119 -16.64 5.65 -0.28
C ASP A 119 -15.09 5.54 -0.31
N GLU A 120 -14.55 5.32 -1.51
CA GLU A 120 -13.12 5.04 -1.81
C GLU A 120 -12.17 6.14 -1.30
N LYS A 121 -12.68 7.36 -1.10
CA LYS A 121 -11.93 8.51 -0.56
C LYS A 121 -11.72 8.43 0.96
N VAL A 122 -12.64 7.79 1.68
CA VAL A 122 -12.57 7.62 3.14
C VAL A 122 -11.64 6.47 3.53
N ALA A 123 -11.53 5.44 2.69
CA ALA A 123 -10.61 4.32 2.89
C ALA A 123 -9.13 4.73 2.82
N LEU A 124 -8.79 5.72 1.99
CA LEU A 124 -7.42 6.21 1.86
C LEU A 124 -6.98 7.06 3.07
N GLU A 125 -7.87 7.93 3.58
CA GLU A 125 -7.60 8.74 4.78
C GLU A 125 -7.57 7.90 6.06
N ARG A 126 -8.48 6.93 6.22
CA ARG A 126 -8.52 6.06 7.41
C ARG A 126 -7.35 5.08 7.49
N ALA A 127 -6.80 4.67 6.36
CA ALA A 127 -5.63 3.81 6.36
C ALA A 127 -4.33 4.53 6.77
N SER A 128 -4.28 5.87 6.72
CA SER A 128 -3.19 6.62 7.36
C SER A 128 -3.35 6.73 8.88
N ALA A 129 -4.56 6.45 9.40
CA ALA A 129 -4.92 6.72 10.78
C ALA A 129 -5.05 5.47 11.67
N CYS A 130 -5.06 4.26 11.11
CA CYS A 130 -5.52 3.08 11.87
C CYS A 130 -4.62 1.84 11.93
N ASP A 131 -3.47 1.74 11.27
CA ASP A 131 -2.61 0.57 11.48
C ASP A 131 -1.11 0.90 11.53
N PRO A 132 -0.46 0.75 12.71
CA PRO A 132 0.98 1.00 12.90
C PRO A 132 1.88 -0.10 12.28
N HIS A 133 1.36 -0.85 11.32
CA HIS A 133 2.05 -1.94 10.64
C HIS A 133 1.56 -1.98 9.20
N THR A 134 1.73 -0.90 8.42
CA THR A 134 1.29 -0.88 7.02
C THR A 134 2.44 -0.53 6.09
N ALA A 135 2.82 -1.48 5.23
CA ALA A 135 3.70 -1.23 4.09
C ALA A 135 2.85 -0.84 2.88
N THR A 136 3.15 0.30 2.28
CA THR A 136 2.50 0.81 1.06
C THR A 136 3.54 1.14 -0.01
N VAL A 137 3.42 0.61 -1.23
CA VAL A 137 4.10 1.15 -2.40
C VAL A 137 3.16 2.07 -3.15
N LEU A 138 3.61 3.28 -3.42
CA LEU A 138 2.96 4.26 -4.27
C LEU A 138 3.80 4.43 -5.55
N VAL A 139 3.19 4.33 -6.73
CA VAL A 139 3.86 4.68 -7.98
C VAL A 139 3.29 5.98 -8.49
N LEU A 140 4.09 7.04 -8.40
CA LEU A 140 3.81 8.38 -8.92
C LEU A 140 4.72 8.64 -10.11
N HIS A 141 4.16 8.84 -11.31
CA HIS A 141 4.94 9.28 -12.48
C HIS A 141 6.24 8.46 -12.68
N ASP A 142 6.12 7.13 -12.71
CA ASP A 142 7.24 6.17 -12.84
C ASP A 142 8.20 6.04 -11.64
N THR A 143 8.01 6.84 -10.59
CA THR A 143 8.83 6.74 -9.38
C THR A 143 8.08 5.97 -8.30
N PRO A 144 8.44 4.71 -8.03
CA PRO A 144 7.95 3.99 -6.86
C PRO A 144 8.49 4.59 -5.56
N VAL A 145 7.59 4.76 -4.60
CA VAL A 145 7.87 5.21 -3.25
C VAL A 145 7.31 4.18 -2.29
N LEU A 146 8.17 3.58 -1.48
CA LEU A 146 7.78 2.73 -0.36
C LEU A 146 7.59 3.60 0.88
N VAL A 147 6.43 3.47 1.49
CA VAL A 147 6.08 4.10 2.74
C VAL A 147 5.80 2.96 3.73
N ALA A 148 6.62 2.84 4.76
CA ALA A 148 6.43 1.86 5.83
C ALA A 148 6.21 2.58 7.17
N SER A 149 5.27 2.07 7.96
CA SER A 149 4.90 2.59 9.29
C SER A 149 4.86 1.46 10.30
#